data_AF-A0A5Z9GA39-F1
#
_entry.id   AF-A0A5Z9GA39-F1
#
_cell.length_a   1.000
_cell.length_b   1.000
_cell.length_c   1.000
_cell.angle_alpha   90.00
_cell.angle_beta   90.00
_cell.angle_gamma   90.00
#
_symmetry.space_group_name_H-M   'P 1'
#
loop_
_entity.id
_entity.type
_entity.pdbx_description
1 polymer ?
#
loop_
_entity_poly.entity_id
_entity_poly.type
_entity_poly.pdbx_seq_one_letter_code
_entity_poly.pdbx_strand_id
1 'polypeptide(L)'
;ALKDISDSLYMSCSTLKRKLKQEHTSFSEVYLNARMNKATKLLRNSEYNITRVAYMCGYDSASYFTCVFKKHFKTTPSEFLAFLSSSRHQYVN
;
A
#
# COMPACT_ATOMS: atom_id res chain seq x y z
N ALA A 1 6.77 -11.52 7.38
CA ALA A 1 5.43 -10.86 7.34
C ALA A 1 4.31 -11.75 7.90
N LEU A 2 3.87 -12.81 7.21
CA LEU A 2 2.76 -13.65 7.70
C LEU A 2 3.06 -14.30 9.06
N LYS A 3 4.27 -14.88 9.21
CA LYS A 3 4.71 -15.51 10.46
C LYS A 3 4.71 -14.50 11.61
N ASP A 4 5.35 -13.35 11.40
CA ASP A 4 5.44 -12.31 12.43
C ASP A 4 4.05 -11.84 12.89
N ILE A 5 3.13 -11.66 11.95
CA ILE A 5 1.75 -11.26 12.26
C ILE A 5 1.01 -12.40 12.98
N SER A 6 1.14 -13.65 12.52
CA SER A 6 0.49 -14.78 13.19
C SER A 6 0.99 -14.95 14.62
N ASP A 7 2.30 -14.83 14.83
CA ASP A 7 2.94 -14.92 16.13
C ASP A 7 2.47 -13.77 17.06
N SER A 8 2.39 -12.54 16.55
CA SER A 8 1.87 -11.38 17.32
C SER A 8 0.40 -11.51 17.73
N LEU A 9 -0.36 -12.31 16.99
CA LEU A 9 -1.77 -12.61 17.26
C LEU A 9 -1.95 -13.89 18.09
N TYR A 10 -0.87 -14.53 18.50
CA TYR A 10 -0.87 -15.84 19.18
C TYR A 10 -1.63 -16.91 18.39
N MET A 11 -1.45 -16.94 17.06
CA MET A 11 -2.07 -17.90 16.16
C MET A 11 -1.04 -18.59 15.27
N SER A 12 -1.34 -19.82 14.85
CA SER A 12 -0.60 -20.43 13.75
C SER A 12 -0.92 -19.73 12.42
N CYS A 13 0.02 -19.78 11.47
CA CYS A 13 -0.22 -19.32 10.09
C CYS A 13 -1.49 -19.93 9.47
N SER A 14 -1.75 -21.21 9.73
CA SER A 14 -2.90 -21.94 9.20
C SER A 14 -4.22 -21.44 9.80
N THR A 15 -4.24 -21.17 11.11
CA THR A 15 -5.41 -20.59 11.78
C THR A 15 -5.72 -19.20 11.25
N LEU A 16 -4.70 -18.34 11.09
CA LEU A 16 -4.89 -17.00 10.55
C LEU A 16 -5.43 -17.05 9.11
N LYS A 17 -4.84 -17.88 8.24
CA LYS A 17 -5.34 -18.08 6.87
C LYS A 17 -6.80 -18.56 6.83
N ARG A 18 -7.16 -19.52 7.70
CA ARG A 18 -8.54 -20.03 7.78
C ARG A 18 -9.52 -18.93 8.19
N LYS A 19 -9.18 -18.14 9.21
CA LYS A 19 -10.01 -17.01 9.67
C LYS A 19 -10.18 -15.96 8.57
N LEU A 20 -9.10 -15.54 7.91
CA LEU A 20 -9.19 -14.58 6.80
C LEU A 20 -10.06 -15.09 5.65
N LYS A 21 -9.99 -16.40 5.35
CA LYS A 21 -10.86 -17.02 4.34
C LYS A 21 -12.34 -17.01 4.74
N GLN A 22 -12.66 -17.16 6.03
CA GLN A 22 -14.02 -17.03 6.56
C GLN A 22 -14.55 -15.60 6.39
N GLU A 23 -13.65 -14.61 6.49
CA GLU A 23 -13.93 -13.19 6.20
C GLU A 23 -13.82 -12.85 4.69
N HIS A 24 -13.85 -13.85 3.80
CA HIS A 24 -13.78 -13.68 2.34
C HIS A 24 -12.55 -12.91 1.82
N THR A 25 -11.43 -12.95 2.54
CA THR A 25 -10.17 -12.32 2.11
C THR A 25 -8.98 -13.27 2.28
N SER A 26 -7.78 -12.76 1.98
CA SER A 26 -6.52 -13.48 2.14
C SER A 26 -5.46 -12.61 2.79
N PHE A 27 -4.44 -13.24 3.39
CA PHE A 27 -3.31 -12.48 3.94
C PHE A 27 -2.65 -11.60 2.88
N SER A 28 -2.46 -12.11 1.67
CA SER A 28 -1.84 -11.36 0.58
C SER A 28 -2.64 -10.13 0.19
N GLU A 29 -3.98 -10.22 0.20
CA GLU A 29 -4.87 -9.10 -0.10
C GLU A 29 -4.82 -8.04 1.00
N VAL A 30 -4.98 -8.45 2.27
CA VAL A 30 -4.87 -7.54 3.43
C VAL A 30 -3.51 -6.85 3.45
N TYR A 31 -2.44 -7.62 3.22
CA TYR A 31 -1.08 -7.10 3.23
C TYR A 31 -0.82 -6.13 2.07
N LEU A 32 -1.32 -6.44 0.87
CA LEU A 32 -1.28 -5.54 -0.27
C LEU A 32 -2.02 -4.23 0.02
N ASN A 33 -3.25 -4.33 0.52
CA ASN A 33 -4.07 -3.15 0.85
C ASN A 33 -3.39 -2.27 1.90
N ALA A 34 -2.79 -2.87 2.94
CA ALA A 34 -2.04 -2.13 3.96
C ALA A 34 -0.85 -1.37 3.36
N ARG A 35 -0.08 -2.01 2.45
CA ARG A 35 1.04 -1.36 1.76
C ARG A 35 0.58 -0.23 0.84
N MET A 36 -0.49 -0.43 0.11
CA MET A 36 -1.07 0.59 -0.79
C MET A 36 -1.64 1.78 -0.03
N ASN A 37 -2.31 1.54 1.10
CA ASN A 37 -2.78 2.59 2.01
C ASN A 37 -1.62 3.37 2.64
N LYS A 38 -0.50 2.71 2.98
CA LYS A 38 0.71 3.39 3.42
C LYS A 38 1.30 4.25 2.30
N ALA A 39 1.35 3.72 1.07
CA ALA A 39 1.87 4.44 -0.09
C ALA A 39 1.10 5.73 -0.35
N THR A 40 -0.24 5.70 -0.35
CA THR A 40 -1.03 6.92 -0.57
C THR A 40 -0.85 7.96 0.52
N LYS A 41 -0.73 7.54 1.80
CA LYS A 41 -0.40 8.44 2.92
C LYS A 41 0.97 9.10 2.72
N LEU A 42 1.98 8.33 2.33
CA LEU A 42 3.32 8.84 2.08
C LEU A 42 3.38 9.76 0.86
N LEU A 43 2.69 9.43 -0.23
CA LEU A 43 2.62 10.29 -1.43
C LEU A 43 1.91 11.63 -1.15
N ARG A 44 0.93 11.65 -0.25
CA ARG A 44 0.27 12.91 0.16
C ARG A 44 1.22 13.84 0.91
N ASN A 45 2.19 13.26 1.62
CA ASN A 45 3.27 14.00 2.27
C ASN A 45 4.36 14.31 1.22
N SER A 46 4.45 15.57 0.80
CA SER A 46 5.25 16.04 -0.36
C SER A 46 6.77 15.94 -0.20
N GLU A 47 7.26 15.34 0.87
CA GLU A 47 8.69 15.25 1.20
C GLU A 47 9.39 14.03 0.56
N TYR A 48 8.64 13.07 0.01
CA TYR A 48 9.20 11.81 -0.49
C TYR A 48 9.00 11.64 -2.00
N ASN A 49 10.10 11.37 -2.72
CA ASN A 49 10.01 10.91 -4.10
C ASN A 49 9.46 9.46 -4.17
N ILE A 50 8.94 9.07 -5.34
CA ILE A 50 8.27 7.77 -5.56
C ILE A 50 9.17 6.59 -5.19
N THR A 51 10.46 6.66 -5.50
CA THR A 51 11.44 5.62 -5.16
C THR A 51 11.53 5.40 -3.66
N ARG A 52 11.63 6.48 -2.87
CA ARG A 52 11.66 6.39 -1.40
C ARG A 52 10.35 5.85 -0.84
N VAL A 53 9.21 6.27 -1.40
CA VAL A 53 7.90 5.71 -1.02
C VAL A 53 7.84 4.21 -1.27
N ALA A 54 8.34 3.72 -2.40
CA ALA A 54 8.37 2.29 -2.73
C ALA A 54 9.12 1.48 -1.65
N TYR A 55 10.33 1.91 -1.30
CA TYR A 55 11.14 1.27 -0.25
C TYR A 55 10.47 1.32 1.11
N MET A 56 9.89 2.47 1.50
CA MET A 56 9.15 2.58 2.77
C MET A 56 7.90 1.68 2.82
N CYS A 57 7.35 1.31 1.66
CA CYS A 57 6.26 0.35 1.53
C CYS A 57 6.74 -1.10 1.37
N GLY A 58 8.04 -1.37 1.56
CA GLY A 58 8.64 -2.71 1.54
C GLY A 58 8.85 -3.28 0.13
N TYR A 59 8.95 -2.43 -0.90
CA TYR A 59 9.29 -2.85 -2.26
C TYR A 59 10.77 -2.60 -2.53
N ASP A 60 11.47 -3.60 -3.05
CA ASP A 60 12.88 -3.47 -3.44
C ASP A 60 13.06 -2.82 -4.81
N SER A 61 11.96 -2.60 -5.55
CA SER A 61 11.97 -1.99 -6.87
C SER A 61 10.83 -0.97 -7.01
N ALA A 62 11.20 0.26 -7.34
CA ALA A 62 10.25 1.33 -7.65
C ALA A 62 9.39 1.01 -8.89
N SER A 63 9.94 0.31 -9.89
CA SER A 63 9.22 -0.12 -11.08
C SER A 63 8.15 -1.16 -10.73
N TYR A 64 8.51 -2.17 -9.93
CA TYR A 64 7.54 -3.17 -9.49
C TYR A 64 6.45 -2.56 -8.60
N PHE A 65 6.84 -1.68 -7.67
CA PHE A 65 5.89 -0.89 -6.88
C PHE A 65 4.91 -0.14 -7.79
N THR A 66 5.40 0.53 -8.83
CA THR A 66 4.56 1.30 -9.76
C THR A 66 3.56 0.43 -10.50
N CYS A 67 3.98 -0.74 -10.98
CA CYS A 67 3.08 -1.72 -11.60
C CYS A 67 1.99 -2.20 -10.63
N VAL A 68 2.36 -2.52 -9.38
CA VAL A 68 1.40 -2.98 -8.37
C VAL A 68 0.45 -1.85 -7.97
N PHE A 69 0.96 -0.64 -7.75
CA PHE A 69 0.18 0.55 -7.44
C PHE A 69 -0.83 0.85 -8.55
N LYS A 70 -0.39 0.84 -9.82
CA LYS A 70 -1.27 1.02 -10.98
C LYS A 70 -2.33 -0.08 -11.07
N LYS A 71 -1.97 -1.35 -10.82
CA LYS A 71 -2.96 -2.44 -10.82
C LYS A 71 -4.03 -2.22 -9.74
N HIS A 72 -3.63 -1.74 -8.57
CA HIS A 72 -4.47 -1.55 -7.40
C HIS A 72 -5.38 -0.32 -7.52
N PHE A 73 -4.82 0.84 -7.87
CA PHE A 73 -5.55 2.13 -7.93
C PHE A 73 -5.97 2.56 -9.34
N LYS A 74 -5.59 1.80 -10.38
CA LYS A 74 -5.80 2.14 -11.81
C LYS A 74 -5.10 3.40 -12.30
N THR A 75 -4.17 3.94 -11.51
CA THR A 75 -3.34 5.11 -11.85
C THR A 75 -1.93 4.92 -11.33
N THR A 76 -0.92 5.54 -11.95
CA THR A 76 0.46 5.49 -11.47
C THR A 76 0.66 6.38 -10.23
N PRO A 77 1.71 6.14 -9.41
CA PRO A 77 2.06 7.04 -8.31
C PRO A 77 2.30 8.48 -8.76
N SER A 78 2.91 8.69 -9.93
CA SER A 78 3.17 10.02 -10.50
C SER A 78 1.89 10.74 -10.89
N GLU A 79 0.98 10.05 -11.59
CA GLU A 79 -0.34 10.58 -11.93
C GLU A 79 -1.13 10.94 -10.66
N PHE A 80 -1.13 10.06 -9.66
CA PHE A 80 -1.77 10.30 -8.37
C PHE A 80 -1.25 11.57 -7.69
N LEU A 81 0.07 11.80 -7.71
CA LEU A 81 0.67 13.04 -7.20
C LEU A 81 0.24 14.28 -7.99
N ALA A 82 0.23 14.20 -9.32
CA ALA A 82 -0.20 15.30 -10.18
C ALA A 82 -1.65 15.69 -9.90
N PHE A 83 -2.55 14.72 -9.71
CA PHE A 83 -3.93 14.99 -9.30
C PHE A 83 -4.00 15.69 -7.94
N LEU A 84 -3.19 15.27 -6.96
CA LEU A 84 -3.15 15.93 -5.64
C LEU A 84 -2.62 17.36 -5.68
N SER A 85 -1.66 17.68 -6.56
CA SER A 85 -1.21 19.05 -6.76
C SER A 85 -2.30 19.93 -7.38
N SER A 86 -3.05 19.40 -8.35
CA SER A 86 -4.14 20.14 -9.00
C SER A 86 -5.30 20.39 -8.05
N SER A 87 -5.67 19.43 -7.19
CA SER A 87 -6.75 19.60 -6.21
C SER A 87 -6.39 20.54 -5.06
N ARG A 88 -5.11 20.67 -4.68
CA ARG A 88 -4.68 21.61 -3.63
C ARG A 88 -4.77 23.09 -4.06
N HIS A 89 -4.68 23.37 -5.35
CA HIS A 89 -4.80 24.74 -5.89
C HIS A 89 -6.25 25.23 -5.98
N GLN A 90 -7.25 24.37 -5.80
CA GLN A 90 -8.67 24.76 -5.85
C GLN A 90 -9.21 25.31 -4.53
N TYR A 91 -8.46 25.20 -3.42
CA TYR A 91 -8.88 25.65 -2.08
C TYR A 91 -8.05 26.82 -1.53
N VAL A 92 -7.22 27.44 -2.38
CA VAL A 92 -6.52 28.69 -2.10
C VAL A 92 -7.13 29.81 -2.93
N ASN A 93 -8.37 30.16 -2.61
CA ASN A 93 -8.99 31.47 -2.87
C ASN A 93 -9.96 31.76 -1.72
#